data_AF-A0A968SHH5-F1
#
_entry.id   AF-A0A968SHH5-F1
#
_cell.length_a   1.000
_cell.length_b   1.000
_cell.length_c   1.000
_cell.angle_alpha   90.00
_cell.angle_beta   90.00
_cell.angle_gamma   90.00
#
_symmetry.space_group_name_H-M   'P 1'
#
loop_
_entity.id
_entity.type
_entity.pdbx_description
1 polymer ?
#
loop_
_entity_poly.entity_id
_entity_poly.type
_entity_poly.pdbx_seq_one_letter_code
_entity_poly.pdbx_strand_id
1 'polypeptide(L)'
;MAISGKDPQDLRQNLQQNLGADPRELIHQACHDIKGLRHWVAANLGVATGDFDLWLPIALTKKGSLYAEVIGRDAQSPHGYKQPIDLSDQERQPLYKLGFDLLRHLEAPPAVYLMQFGFVPKNSGEGEKEVGFDRLFPFPAAPAVASLGIQEPDLFTCHWHCLTGTPLRDILILEKNLAPNLVSTASK
;
A
#
# COMPACT_ATOMS: atom_id res chain seq x y z
N MET A 1 -21.67 -26.74 16.71
CA MET A 1 -21.20 -25.34 16.86
C MET A 1 -20.69 -24.89 15.51
N ALA A 2 -21.53 -24.21 14.73
CA ALA A 2 -21.18 -23.68 13.42
C ALA A 2 -20.89 -22.19 13.57
N ILE A 3 -19.69 -21.77 13.19
CA ILE A 3 -19.29 -20.37 13.15
C ILE A 3 -19.87 -19.83 11.84
N SER A 4 -20.94 -19.05 11.94
CA SER A 4 -21.57 -18.36 10.81
C SER A 4 -20.56 -17.39 10.21
N GLY A 5 -20.09 -17.69 9.00
CA GLY A 5 -19.36 -16.72 8.18
C GLY A 5 -20.31 -15.59 7.84
N LYS A 6 -19.91 -14.35 8.17
CA LYS A 6 -20.64 -13.15 7.74
C LYS A 6 -20.45 -13.00 6.23
N ASP A 7 -21.56 -12.87 5.53
CA ASP A 7 -21.63 -12.72 4.07
C ASP A 7 -20.99 -11.36 3.68
N PRO A 8 -20.16 -11.27 2.63
CA PRO A 8 -19.67 -10.00 2.10
C PRO A 8 -20.78 -8.98 1.76
N GLN A 9 -22.02 -9.44 1.56
CA GLN A 9 -23.20 -8.60 1.41
C GLN A 9 -23.55 -7.84 2.71
N ASP A 10 -23.29 -8.42 3.88
CA ASP A 10 -23.57 -7.80 5.19
C ASP A 10 -22.69 -6.57 5.43
N LEU A 11 -21.44 -6.54 4.96
CA LEU A 11 -20.59 -5.36 5.08
C LEU A 11 -21.13 -4.20 4.26
N ARG A 12 -21.55 -4.44 3.01
CA ARG A 12 -22.17 -3.42 2.16
C ARG A 12 -23.48 -2.90 2.74
N GLN A 13 -24.30 -3.78 3.31
CA GLN A 13 -25.59 -3.39 3.88
C GLN A 13 -25.43 -2.62 5.20
N ASN A 14 -24.42 -2.93 6.01
CA ASN A 14 -24.08 -2.15 7.21
C ASN A 14 -23.46 -0.78 6.88
N LEU A 15 -22.69 -0.67 5.79
CA LEU A 15 -22.13 0.61 5.35
C LEU A 15 -23.22 1.58 4.88
N GLN A 16 -24.28 1.09 4.24
CA GLN A 16 -25.38 1.93 3.73
C GLN A 16 -26.38 2.41 4.79
N GLN A 17 -26.41 1.79 5.99
CA GLN A 17 -27.31 2.20 7.08
C GLN A 17 -26.79 3.37 7.93
N ASN A 18 -25.55 3.80 7.73
CA ASN A 18 -24.94 4.90 8.48
C ASN A 18 -24.97 6.22 7.70
N LEU A 19 -26.14 6.86 7.60
CA LEU A 19 -26.35 8.20 7.01
C LEU A 19 -25.65 9.37 7.76
N GLY A 20 -24.63 9.09 8.57
CA GLY A 20 -23.83 10.08 9.30
C GLY A 20 -22.45 9.58 9.75
N ALA A 21 -21.97 8.43 9.26
CA ALA A 21 -20.61 7.99 9.58
C ALA A 21 -19.57 8.78 8.78
N ASP A 22 -18.53 9.24 9.47
CA ASP A 22 -17.36 9.85 8.82
C ASP A 22 -16.75 8.83 7.84
N PRO A 23 -16.53 9.18 6.56
CA PRO A 23 -15.84 8.32 5.60
C PRO A 23 -14.50 7.77 6.12
N ARG A 24 -13.82 8.49 7.01
CA ARG A 24 -12.58 8.03 7.65
C ARG A 24 -12.80 6.88 8.64
N GLU A 25 -13.93 6.89 9.34
CA GLU A 25 -14.29 5.80 10.25
C GLU A 25 -14.65 4.55 9.45
N LEU A 26 -15.40 4.72 8.35
CA LEU A 26 -15.75 3.61 7.45
C LEU A 26 -14.51 2.96 6.84
N ILE A 27 -13.55 3.74 6.34
CA ILE A 27 -12.31 3.18 5.78
C ILE A 27 -11.46 2.52 6.85
N HIS A 28 -11.41 3.07 8.07
CA HIS A 28 -10.67 2.46 9.17
C HIS A 28 -11.27 1.09 9.56
N GLN A 29 -12.60 1.01 9.64
CA GLN A 29 -13.31 -0.24 9.90
C GLN A 29 -13.08 -1.26 8.78
N ALA A 30 -13.16 -0.85 7.51
CA ALA A 30 -12.92 -1.74 6.38
C ALA A 30 -11.48 -2.27 6.36
N CYS A 31 -10.48 -1.41 6.62
CA CYS A 31 -9.09 -1.82 6.74
C CYS A 31 -8.82 -2.75 7.92
N HIS A 32 -9.59 -2.63 9.01
CA HIS A 32 -9.49 -3.52 10.17
C HIS A 32 -10.13 -4.89 9.91
N ASP A 33 -11.08 -5.00 8.96
CA ASP A 33 -11.62 -6.28 8.51
C ASP A 33 -10.69 -6.95 7.47
N ILE A 34 -9.53 -7.39 7.94
CA ILE A 34 -8.51 -8.06 7.12
C ILE A 34 -9.09 -9.30 6.43
N LYS A 35 -9.93 -10.08 7.13
CA LYS A 35 -10.51 -11.30 6.56
C LYS A 35 -11.51 -10.98 5.45
N GLY A 36 -12.39 -10.01 5.66
CA GLY A 36 -13.34 -9.55 4.65
C GLY A 36 -12.63 -9.01 3.41
N LEU A 37 -11.59 -8.18 3.59
CA LEU A 37 -10.81 -7.64 2.49
C LEU A 37 -10.08 -8.72 1.70
N ARG A 38 -9.39 -9.66 2.36
CA ARG A 38 -8.74 -10.79 1.69
C ARG A 38 -9.75 -11.62 0.91
N HIS A 39 -10.90 -11.94 1.51
CA HIS A 39 -11.95 -12.68 0.85
C HIS A 39 -12.47 -11.93 -0.39
N TRP A 40 -12.74 -10.62 -0.27
CA TRP A 40 -13.20 -9.82 -1.39
C TRP A 40 -12.18 -9.78 -2.53
N VAL A 41 -10.90 -9.53 -2.22
CA VAL A 41 -9.81 -9.51 -3.21
C VAL A 41 -9.68 -10.86 -3.93
N ALA A 42 -9.69 -11.96 -3.20
CA ALA A 42 -9.62 -13.29 -3.79
C ALA A 42 -10.83 -13.58 -4.70
N ALA A 43 -12.04 -13.31 -4.21
CA ALA A 43 -13.27 -13.64 -4.92
C ALA A 43 -13.55 -12.75 -6.15
N ASN A 44 -13.18 -11.47 -6.08
CA ASN A 44 -13.55 -10.48 -7.11
C ASN A 44 -12.40 -10.14 -8.06
N LEU A 45 -11.15 -10.27 -7.60
CA LEU A 45 -9.97 -9.92 -8.39
C LEU A 45 -9.14 -11.15 -8.76
N GLY A 46 -9.43 -12.33 -8.20
CA GLY A 46 -8.66 -13.55 -8.46
C GLY A 46 -7.23 -13.49 -7.94
N VAL A 47 -6.95 -12.60 -6.97
CA VAL A 47 -5.61 -12.34 -6.44
C VAL A 47 -5.36 -13.21 -5.21
N ALA A 48 -4.20 -13.86 -5.17
CA ALA A 48 -3.78 -14.65 -4.01
C ALA A 48 -3.73 -13.80 -2.74
N THR A 49 -4.01 -14.39 -1.58
CA THR A 49 -3.92 -13.68 -0.30
C THR A 49 -3.09 -14.42 0.71
N GLY A 50 -2.36 -13.68 1.55
CA GLY A 50 -1.44 -14.27 2.52
C GLY A 50 -0.86 -13.24 3.46
N ASP A 51 0.11 -13.68 4.25
CA ASP A 51 0.91 -12.81 5.09
C ASP A 51 2.17 -12.44 4.32
N PHE A 52 2.38 -11.14 4.09
CA PHE A 52 3.48 -10.65 3.25
C PHE A 52 4.20 -9.48 3.90
N ASP A 53 5.39 -9.11 3.41
CA ASP A 53 6.29 -8.14 4.07
C ASP A 53 6.75 -6.99 3.15
N LEU A 54 5.98 -6.70 2.10
CA LEU A 54 6.15 -5.51 1.26
C LEU A 54 4.93 -4.59 1.41
N TRP A 55 5.15 -3.29 1.28
CA TRP A 55 4.10 -2.28 1.31
C TRP A 55 4.24 -1.36 0.10
N LEU A 56 3.14 -1.18 -0.63
CA LEU A 56 3.01 -0.14 -1.64
C LEU A 56 2.34 1.09 -1.00
N PRO A 57 3.05 2.23 -0.90
CA PRO A 57 2.42 3.48 -0.51
C PRO A 57 1.63 4.06 -1.69
N ILE A 58 0.37 4.39 -1.43
CA ILE A 58 -0.55 4.98 -2.41
C ILE A 58 -1.04 6.32 -1.87
N ALA A 59 -0.62 7.41 -2.49
CA ALA A 59 -1.17 8.74 -2.24
C ALA A 59 -2.41 8.94 -3.12
N LEU A 60 -3.58 8.70 -2.55
CA LEU A 60 -4.86 8.92 -3.21
C LEU A 60 -5.25 10.39 -3.10
N THR A 61 -5.24 11.09 -4.24
CA THR A 61 -5.70 12.47 -4.35
C THR A 61 -7.08 12.53 -5.00
N LYS A 62 -7.72 13.72 -4.99
CA LYS A 62 -8.95 13.94 -5.76
C LYS A 62 -8.78 13.73 -7.27
N LYS A 63 -7.56 13.80 -7.80
CA LYS A 63 -7.27 13.63 -9.23
C LYS A 63 -6.88 12.20 -9.62
N GLY A 64 -6.62 11.34 -8.64
CA GLY A 64 -6.13 9.98 -8.87
C GLY A 64 -5.04 9.59 -7.88
N SER A 65 -4.54 8.38 -8.04
CA SER A 65 -3.51 7.79 -7.19
C SER A 65 -2.11 8.09 -7.72
N LEU A 66 -1.22 8.48 -6.83
CA LEU A 66 0.23 8.47 -7.05
C LEU A 66 0.83 7.33 -6.22
N TYR A 67 1.72 6.56 -6.83
CA TYR A 67 2.36 5.41 -6.19
C TYR A 67 3.79 5.79 -5.85
N ALA A 68 4.18 5.64 -4.59
CA ALA A 68 5.56 5.79 -4.18
C ALA A 68 6.31 4.45 -4.35
N GLU A 69 7.63 4.51 -4.21
CA GLU A 69 8.46 3.31 -4.18
C GLU A 69 8.10 2.37 -3.04
N VAL A 70 8.25 1.07 -3.28
CA VAL A 70 7.87 0.02 -2.33
C VAL A 70 8.74 0.06 -1.09
N ILE A 71 8.12 -0.26 0.05
CA ILE A 71 8.76 -0.40 1.34
C ILE A 71 8.82 -1.88 1.68
N GLY A 72 9.94 -2.36 2.20
CA GLY A 72 10.11 -3.73 2.68
C GLY A 72 10.56 -3.79 4.14
N ARG A 73 10.47 -4.97 4.75
CA ARG A 73 11.13 -5.25 6.04
C ARG A 73 12.64 -5.22 5.89
N ASP A 74 13.32 -4.59 6.83
CA ASP A 74 14.78 -4.62 6.92
C ASP A 74 15.22 -4.58 8.39
N ALA A 75 15.69 -5.72 8.90
CA ALA A 75 16.16 -5.84 10.28
C ALA A 75 17.43 -5.02 10.58
N GLN A 76 18.15 -4.59 9.55
CA GLN A 76 19.35 -3.75 9.69
C GLN A 76 19.02 -2.25 9.75
N SER A 77 17.81 -1.87 9.34
CA SER A 77 17.34 -0.50 9.47
C SER A 77 16.94 -0.20 10.92
N PRO A 78 17.28 0.98 11.48
CA PRO A 78 16.90 1.36 12.85
C PRO A 78 15.40 1.29 13.15
N HIS A 79 14.57 1.46 12.11
CA HIS A 79 13.11 1.40 12.23
C HIS A 79 12.51 0.10 11.67
N GLY A 80 13.33 -0.86 11.23
CA GLY A 80 12.88 -2.17 10.76
C GLY A 80 12.32 -2.19 9.33
N TYR A 81 12.47 -1.09 8.58
CA TYR A 81 11.95 -0.96 7.20
C TYR A 81 12.99 -0.35 6.27
N LYS A 82 12.89 -0.63 4.98
CA LYS A 82 13.73 -0.03 3.94
C LYS A 82 12.86 0.43 2.77
N GLN A 83 13.23 1.58 2.22
CA GLN A 83 12.71 2.12 0.97
C GLN A 83 13.90 2.72 0.19
N PRO A 84 13.96 2.61 -1.15
CA PRO A 84 13.07 1.82 -2.00
C PRO A 84 13.39 0.31 -1.97
N ILE A 85 12.38 -0.49 -2.30
CA ILE A 85 12.53 -1.84 -2.82
C ILE A 85 12.26 -1.76 -4.32
N ASP A 86 13.30 -2.00 -5.12
CA ASP A 86 13.19 -1.89 -6.57
C ASP A 86 12.32 -3.02 -7.13
N LEU A 87 11.27 -2.63 -7.85
CA LEU A 87 10.44 -3.53 -8.65
C LEU A 87 10.59 -3.20 -10.13
N SER A 88 10.55 -4.24 -10.96
CA SER A 88 10.42 -4.09 -12.41
C SER A 88 9.05 -3.52 -12.80
N ASP A 89 8.95 -2.94 -14.00
CA ASP A 89 7.67 -2.42 -14.50
C ASP A 89 6.60 -3.51 -14.63
N GLN A 90 7.02 -4.75 -14.95
CA GLN A 90 6.13 -5.91 -15.05
C GLN A 90 5.53 -6.29 -13.69
N GLU A 91 6.27 -6.08 -12.59
CA GLU A 91 5.79 -6.29 -11.22
C GLU A 91 4.91 -5.13 -10.75
N ARG A 92 5.21 -3.89 -11.16
CA ARG A 92 4.49 -2.68 -10.74
C ARG A 92 3.09 -2.58 -11.32
N GLN A 93 2.90 -2.89 -12.60
CA GLN A 93 1.59 -2.76 -13.26
C GLN A 93 0.45 -3.54 -12.56
N PRO A 94 0.57 -4.85 -12.28
CA PRO A 94 -0.48 -5.59 -11.57
C PRO A 94 -0.68 -5.06 -10.14
N LEU A 95 0.40 -4.61 -9.49
CA LEU A 95 0.36 -4.03 -8.16
C LEU A 95 -0.44 -2.70 -8.12
N TYR A 96 -0.21 -1.81 -9.08
CA TYR A 96 -0.94 -0.54 -9.21
C TYR A 96 -2.41 -0.79 -9.54
N LYS A 97 -2.69 -1.76 -10.41
CA LYS A 97 -4.07 -2.17 -10.72
C LYS A 97 -4.80 -2.66 -9.46
N LEU A 98 -4.17 -3.53 -8.68
CA LEU A 98 -4.73 -4.03 -7.42
C LEU A 98 -5.03 -2.87 -6.44
N GLY A 99 -4.07 -1.97 -6.25
CA GLY A 99 -4.26 -0.80 -5.37
C GLY A 99 -5.42 0.09 -5.83
N PHE A 100 -5.52 0.36 -7.13
CA PHE A 100 -6.62 1.13 -7.71
C PHE A 100 -7.98 0.46 -7.50
N ASP A 101 -8.11 -0.83 -7.82
CA ASP A 101 -9.39 -1.55 -7.69
C ASP A 101 -9.84 -1.68 -6.24
N LEU A 102 -8.89 -1.89 -5.32
CA LEU A 102 -9.15 -1.96 -3.89
C LEU A 102 -9.65 -0.62 -3.33
N LEU A 103 -8.95 0.49 -3.60
CA LEU A 103 -9.33 1.81 -3.10
C LEU A 103 -10.66 2.29 -3.71
N ARG A 104 -10.91 1.94 -4.99
CA ARG A 104 -12.19 2.21 -5.65
C ARG A 104 -13.33 1.41 -5.03
N HIS A 105 -13.12 0.13 -4.72
CA HIS A 105 -14.11 -0.70 -4.05
C HIS A 105 -14.51 -0.15 -2.68
N LEU A 106 -13.53 0.36 -1.94
CA LEU A 106 -13.72 0.93 -0.61
C LEU A 106 -14.24 2.37 -0.62
N GLU A 107 -14.40 2.98 -1.80
CA GLU A 107 -14.74 4.40 -1.94
C GLU A 107 -13.81 5.28 -1.09
N ALA A 108 -12.52 4.93 -1.08
CA ALA A 108 -11.56 5.47 -0.14
C ALA A 108 -11.42 6.99 -0.30
N PRO A 109 -11.48 7.78 0.79
CA PRO A 109 -11.29 9.22 0.71
C PRO A 109 -9.82 9.59 0.40
N PRO A 110 -9.54 10.80 -0.10
CA PRO A 110 -8.17 11.25 -0.31
C PRO A 110 -7.32 11.16 0.95
N ALA A 111 -6.25 10.38 0.88
CA ALA A 111 -5.31 10.10 1.96
C ALA A 111 -4.10 9.34 1.39
N VAL A 112 -3.17 8.97 2.27
CA VAL A 112 -2.17 7.96 1.96
C VAL A 112 -2.70 6.64 2.50
N TYR A 113 -2.42 5.56 1.77
CA TYR A 113 -2.69 4.20 2.18
C TYR A 113 -1.44 3.36 1.99
N LEU A 114 -1.24 2.36 2.84
CA LEU A 114 -0.17 1.38 2.65
C LEU A 114 -0.81 0.03 2.36
N MET A 115 -0.71 -0.44 1.12
CA MET A 115 -1.19 -1.76 0.73
C MET A 115 -0.09 -2.77 0.94
N GLN A 116 -0.29 -3.71 1.87
CA GLN A 116 0.65 -4.79 2.13
C GLN A 116 0.45 -5.93 1.13
N PHE A 117 1.53 -6.38 0.52
CA PHE A 117 1.51 -7.33 -0.59
C PHE A 117 2.81 -8.16 -0.60
N GLY A 118 2.81 -9.20 -1.42
CA GLY A 118 4.01 -9.99 -1.73
C GLY A 118 3.93 -10.60 -3.12
N PHE A 119 4.89 -11.46 -3.44
CA PHE A 119 4.89 -12.21 -4.70
C PHE A 119 4.76 -13.70 -4.42
N VAL A 120 3.82 -14.36 -5.10
CA VAL A 120 3.62 -15.82 -5.03
C VAL A 120 3.90 -16.47 -6.38
N PRO A 121 4.31 -17.75 -6.42
CA PRO A 121 4.47 -18.46 -7.68
C PRO A 121 3.15 -18.55 -8.44
N LYS A 122 3.16 -18.34 -9.76
CA LYS A 122 1.98 -18.60 -10.57
C LYS A 122 1.75 -20.10 -10.75
N ASN A 123 0.49 -20.48 -10.79
CA ASN A 123 0.06 -21.86 -11.07
C ASN A 123 0.36 -22.33 -12.52
N SER A 124 0.85 -21.44 -13.40
CA SER A 124 0.94 -21.65 -14.85
C SER A 124 2.34 -21.94 -15.42
N GLY A 125 3.40 -22.03 -14.60
CA GLY A 125 4.73 -22.41 -15.08
C GLY A 125 5.89 -22.01 -14.17
N GLU A 126 7.08 -22.59 -14.43
CA GLU A 126 8.28 -22.32 -13.64
C GLU A 126 8.80 -20.89 -13.84
N GLY A 127 8.94 -20.13 -12.75
CA GLY A 127 9.63 -18.84 -12.72
C GLY A 127 8.73 -17.60 -12.73
N GLU A 128 7.44 -17.73 -13.08
CA GLU A 128 6.52 -16.60 -13.03
C GLU A 128 5.97 -16.35 -11.62
N LYS A 129 5.87 -15.07 -11.26
CA LYS A 129 5.29 -14.62 -9.99
C LYS A 129 4.04 -13.77 -10.25
N GLU A 130 3.11 -13.79 -9.31
CA GLU A 130 1.96 -12.90 -9.27
C GLU A 130 1.89 -12.16 -7.94
N VAL A 131 1.22 -11.01 -7.95
CA VAL A 131 1.02 -10.20 -6.75
C VAL A 131 0.03 -10.91 -5.83
N GLY A 132 0.38 -11.04 -4.55
CA GLY A 132 -0.52 -11.46 -3.49
C GLY A 132 -0.86 -10.29 -2.56
N PHE A 133 -2.09 -10.25 -2.05
CA PHE A 133 -2.59 -9.23 -1.14
C PHE A 133 -2.64 -9.70 0.32
N ASP A 134 -2.23 -8.86 1.26
CA ASP A 134 -2.38 -9.12 2.71
C ASP A 134 -3.49 -8.23 3.30
N ARG A 135 -3.26 -6.92 3.31
CA ARG A 135 -4.11 -5.93 3.98
C ARG A 135 -3.89 -4.53 3.43
N LEU A 136 -4.81 -3.64 3.77
CA LEU A 136 -4.68 -2.21 3.54
C LEU A 136 -4.59 -1.50 4.88
N PHE A 137 -3.65 -0.59 5.03
CA PHE A 137 -3.57 0.28 6.20
C PHE A 137 -4.03 1.70 5.83
N PRO A 138 -4.91 2.31 6.65
CA PRO A 138 -5.07 3.75 6.63
C PRO A 138 -3.79 4.40 7.18
N PHE A 139 -3.48 5.62 6.74
CA PHE A 139 -2.34 6.36 7.26
C PHE A 139 -2.64 7.01 8.63
N PRO A 140 -1.67 7.08 9.56
CA PRO A 140 -0.31 6.56 9.45
C PRO A 140 -0.20 5.06 9.78
N ALA A 141 0.80 4.41 9.16
CA ALA A 141 1.22 3.06 9.51
C ALA A 141 2.74 3.01 9.67
N ALA A 142 3.24 2.10 10.52
CA ALA A 142 4.65 2.03 10.90
C ALA A 142 5.66 2.04 9.72
N PRO A 143 5.43 1.35 8.58
CA PRO A 143 6.38 1.38 7.46
C PRO A 143 6.61 2.78 6.87
N ALA A 144 5.67 3.72 7.03
CA ALA A 144 5.77 5.06 6.47
C ALA A 144 7.01 5.85 6.92
N VAL A 145 7.57 5.51 8.08
CA VAL A 145 8.81 6.13 8.58
C VAL A 145 10.00 5.92 7.65
N ALA A 146 9.98 4.87 6.80
CA ALA A 146 11.03 4.61 5.81
C ALA A 146 11.15 5.71 4.74
N SER A 147 10.12 6.56 4.61
CA SER A 147 10.13 7.68 3.66
C SER A 147 10.93 8.88 4.14
N LEU A 148 11.16 9.00 5.45
CA LEU A 148 11.79 10.18 6.06
C LEU A 148 13.25 10.33 5.62
N GLY A 149 13.55 11.44 4.94
CA GLY A 149 14.88 11.72 4.42
C GLY A 149 15.30 10.84 3.23
N ILE A 150 14.43 9.94 2.77
CA ILE A 150 14.65 9.03 1.63
C ILE A 150 13.92 9.50 0.38
N GLN A 151 12.70 10.01 0.50
CA GLN A 151 11.92 10.54 -0.61
C GLN A 151 11.46 11.98 -0.36
N GLU A 152 11.12 12.71 -1.40
CA GLU A 152 10.50 14.03 -1.32
C GLU A 152 9.29 14.15 -2.27
N PRO A 153 8.11 14.55 -1.76
CA PRO A 153 7.77 14.69 -0.34
C PRO A 153 7.72 13.33 0.38
N ASP A 154 8.06 13.30 1.67
CA ASP A 154 7.87 12.11 2.51
C ASP A 154 6.38 11.73 2.62
N LEU A 155 6.06 10.54 3.12
CA LEU A 155 4.68 10.04 3.14
C LEU A 155 3.77 10.82 4.11
N PHE A 156 4.30 11.43 5.16
CA PHE A 156 3.53 12.29 6.07
C PHE A 156 3.15 13.59 5.37
N THR A 157 4.10 14.17 4.64
CA THR A 157 3.86 15.35 3.79
C THR A 157 2.87 15.00 2.67
N CYS A 158 3.01 13.85 2.01
CA CYS A 158 2.03 13.36 1.02
C CYS A 158 0.63 13.25 1.63
N HIS A 159 0.52 12.68 2.83
CA HIS A 159 -0.76 12.54 3.53
C HIS A 159 -1.40 13.90 3.79
N TRP A 160 -0.63 14.85 4.33
CA TRP A 160 -1.09 16.22 4.53
C TRP A 160 -1.62 16.84 3.24
N HIS A 161 -0.88 16.73 2.13
CA HIS A 161 -1.30 17.23 0.83
C HIS A 161 -2.61 16.62 0.35
N CYS A 162 -2.80 15.30 0.56
CA CYS A 162 -4.05 14.62 0.22
C CYS A 162 -5.23 15.19 1.04
N LEU A 163 -5.03 15.43 2.34
CA LEU A 163 -6.08 15.95 3.22
C LEU A 163 -6.44 17.40 2.93
N THR A 164 -5.45 18.24 2.61
CA THR A 164 -5.67 19.67 2.32
C THR A 164 -6.03 19.95 0.86
N GLY A 165 -5.95 18.93 -0.01
CA GLY A 165 -6.10 19.10 -1.45
C GLY A 165 -4.96 19.91 -2.10
N THR A 166 -3.82 20.03 -1.42
CA THR A 166 -2.63 20.65 -2.00
C THR A 166 -2.14 19.76 -3.15
N PRO A 167 -1.79 20.33 -4.32
CA PRO A 167 -1.30 19.53 -5.43
C PRO A 167 -0.09 18.68 -5.03
N LEU A 168 -0.16 17.39 -5.34
CA LEU A 168 0.94 16.45 -5.28
C LEU A 168 1.27 16.08 -6.73
N ARG A 169 2.49 16.38 -7.19
CA ARG A 169 2.89 16.21 -8.59
C ARG A 169 3.66 14.92 -8.80
N ASP A 170 4.71 14.75 -8.00
CA ASP A 170 5.57 13.57 -8.00
C ASP A 170 5.99 13.23 -6.58
N ILE A 171 6.44 11.99 -6.41
CA ILE A 171 7.08 11.46 -5.20
C ILE A 171 8.41 10.87 -5.66
N LEU A 172 9.52 11.50 -5.31
CA LEU A 172 10.84 11.17 -5.85
C LEU A 172 11.75 10.60 -4.75
N ILE A 173 12.53 9.56 -5.09
CA ILE A 173 13.62 9.11 -4.22
C ILE A 173 14.78 10.11 -4.31
N LEU A 174 15.32 10.49 -3.15
CA LEU A 174 16.48 11.34 -3.04
C LEU A 174 17.74 10.53 -3.39
N GLU A 175 18.37 10.84 -4.52
CA GLU A 175 19.52 10.11 -5.07
C GLU A 175 20.71 10.00 -4.10
N LYS A 176 20.87 10.96 -3.19
CA LYS A 176 21.93 10.99 -2.17
C LYS A 176 21.98 9.76 -1.25
N ASN A 177 20.91 8.96 -1.22
CA ASN A 177 20.81 7.76 -0.38
C ASN A 177 20.99 6.45 -1.17
N LEU A 178 21.18 6.50 -2.49
CA LEU A 178 21.37 5.33 -3.35
C LEU A 178 22.85 4.88 -3.46
N ALA A 179 23.81 5.68 -2.96
CA ALA A 179 25.24 5.37 -3.02
C ALA A 179 25.93 5.52 -1.65
N PRO A 180 26.22 4.43 -0.91
CA PRO A 180 26.98 4.52 0.32
C PRO A 180 28.51 4.62 0.14
N ASN A 181 29.10 4.41 -1.05
CA ASN A 181 30.56 4.38 -1.19
C ASN A 181 31.06 4.85 -2.56
N LEU A 182 31.38 6.13 -2.66
CA LEU A 182 32.50 6.60 -3.49
C LEU A 182 33.39 7.45 -2.59
N VAL A 183 34.14 6.79 -1.71
CA VAL A 183 35.30 7.41 -1.05
C VAL A 183 36.32 7.70 -2.15
N SER A 184 36.53 8.99 -2.37
CA SER A 184 37.62 9.54 -3.17
C SER A 184 38.97 8.96 -2.71
N THR A 185 39.49 7.98 -3.44
CA THR A 185 40.93 7.67 -3.41
C THR A 185 41.64 8.62 -4.37
N ALA A 186 41.97 9.81 -3.89
CA ALA A 186 42.92 10.69 -4.56
C ALA A 186 43.77 11.42 -3.52
N SER A 187 44.87 10.78 -3.11
CA SER A 187 46.11 11.43 -2.66
C SER A 187 47.19 10.38 -2.41
N LYS A 188 48.06 10.18 -3.40
CA LYS A 188 49.51 10.02 -3.22
C LYS A 188 50.19 10.68 -4.39
#